data_AF-A0A0N0MGE4-F1
#
_entry.id   AF-A0A0N0MGE4-F1
#
_cell.length_a   1.000
_cell.length_b   1.000
_cell.length_c   1.000
_cell.angle_alpha   90.00
_cell.angle_beta   90.00
_cell.angle_gamma   90.00
#
_symmetry.space_group_name_H-M   'P 1'
#
loop_
_entity.id
_entity.type
_entity.pdbx_description
1 polymer ?
#
loop_
_entity_poly.entity_id
_entity_poly.type
_entity_poly.pdbx_seq_one_letter_code
_entity_poly.pdbx_strand_id
1 'polypeptide(L)'
;MAELPFASLMRSRKPGKARQRGDAPSAAPVAGPQPDLFAAPLPGIAHALTYLDTVAIGLTRVDVRHLRAGEGADAYLYHVTTQADLETIQARGTIVFSPRAPLVLTERPGVPPWLANMMEIMESDDPAGHTADMPVVLRVKRFVIDELLEHDPDRTRRYGVSFFLLTGIARSE
;
A
#
# COMPACT_ATOMS: atom_id res chain seq x y z
N MET A 1 6.58 -32.31 -38.14
CA MET A 1 6.57 -33.68 -37.55
C MET A 1 7.72 -33.72 -36.55
N ALA A 2 7.59 -33.96 -35.26
CA ALA A 2 6.51 -34.44 -34.38
C ALA A 2 6.82 -33.87 -32.97
N GLU A 3 5.87 -33.23 -32.29
CA GLU A 3 5.09 -33.78 -31.16
C GLU A 3 5.91 -34.45 -30.03
N LEU A 4 5.83 -33.83 -28.85
CA LEU A 4 6.16 -34.42 -27.55
C LEU A 4 5.30 -35.64 -27.28
N PRO A 5 5.82 -36.65 -26.57
CA PRO A 5 5.24 -36.89 -25.24
C PRO A 5 6.29 -37.37 -24.21
N PHE A 6 6.48 -36.60 -23.13
CA PHE A 6 7.02 -37.17 -21.89
C PHE A 6 5.91 -37.98 -21.22
N ALA A 7 6.00 -39.31 -21.36
CA ALA A 7 5.05 -40.24 -20.77
C ALA A 7 5.24 -40.40 -19.26
N SER A 8 4.12 -40.41 -18.56
CA SER A 8 3.95 -40.59 -17.11
C SER A 8 4.34 -41.98 -16.59
N LEU A 9 4.79 -41.98 -15.32
CA LEU A 9 4.75 -43.01 -14.28
C LEU A 9 4.48 -44.47 -14.67
N MET A 10 5.39 -45.38 -14.27
CA MET A 10 5.00 -46.67 -13.69
C MET A 10 6.04 -47.19 -12.67
N ARG A 11 5.76 -47.02 -11.38
CA ARG A 11 6.38 -47.81 -10.30
C ARG A 11 5.55 -49.09 -10.16
N SER A 12 6.08 -50.20 -10.67
CA SER A 12 5.43 -51.51 -10.65
C SER A 12 5.18 -51.99 -9.21
N ARG A 13 3.91 -52.21 -8.89
CA ARG A 13 3.40 -52.81 -7.65
C ARG A 13 3.52 -54.33 -7.73
N LYS A 14 4.18 -54.96 -6.76
CA LYS A 14 4.09 -56.42 -6.56
C LYS A 14 2.72 -56.79 -5.96
N PRO A 15 2.08 -57.88 -6.39
CA PRO A 15 0.79 -58.33 -5.88
C PRO A 15 0.96 -59.30 -4.70
N GLY A 16 0.33 -58.98 -3.57
CA GLY A 16 0.17 -59.88 -2.43
C GLY A 16 -1.31 -60.18 -2.22
N LYS A 17 -1.67 -61.45 -2.36
CA LYS A 17 -3.02 -62.01 -2.40
C LYS A 17 -3.96 -61.53 -1.29
N ALA A 18 -5.22 -61.32 -1.70
CA ALA A 18 -6.38 -61.17 -0.84
C ALA A 18 -6.66 -62.42 0.02
N ARG A 19 -7.13 -62.20 1.24
CA ARG A 19 -8.10 -63.08 1.90
C ARG A 19 -9.06 -62.25 2.78
N GLN A 20 -10.28 -62.10 2.25
CA GLN A 20 -11.58 -61.99 2.95
C GLN A 20 -11.62 -62.84 4.24
N ARG A 21 -12.40 -62.55 5.29
CA ARG A 21 -13.49 -61.62 5.60
C ARG A 21 -13.67 -61.72 7.12
N GLY A 22 -13.87 -60.60 7.79
CA GLY A 22 -14.34 -60.56 9.18
C GLY A 22 -15.08 -59.24 9.33
N ASP A 23 -16.39 -59.29 9.13
CA ASP A 23 -17.28 -58.13 9.22
C ASP A 23 -17.17 -57.51 10.61
N ALA A 24 -16.61 -56.31 10.66
CA ALA A 24 -16.87 -55.34 11.71
C ALA A 24 -16.84 -53.97 11.02
N PRO A 25 -17.93 -53.17 11.08
CA PRO A 25 -17.88 -51.82 10.54
C PRO A 25 -16.86 -51.04 11.37
N SER A 26 -15.70 -50.75 10.79
CA SER A 26 -14.79 -49.74 11.34
C SER A 26 -15.54 -48.42 11.30
N ALA A 27 -16.00 -47.98 12.48
CA ALA A 27 -16.62 -46.67 12.64
C ALA A 27 -15.71 -45.62 11.99
N ALA A 28 -16.26 -44.90 11.01
CA ALA A 28 -15.63 -43.69 10.52
C ALA A 28 -15.39 -42.77 11.73
N PRO A 29 -14.28 -42.01 11.77
CA PRO A 29 -14.11 -41.02 12.82
C PRO A 29 -15.33 -40.11 12.76
N VAL A 30 -16.06 -40.05 13.86
CA VAL A 30 -17.23 -39.19 13.99
C VAL A 30 -16.72 -37.79 13.72
N ALA A 31 -17.13 -37.20 12.59
CA ALA A 31 -16.88 -35.81 12.32
C ALA A 31 -17.54 -35.03 13.47
N GLY A 32 -16.74 -34.59 14.43
CA GLY A 32 -17.19 -33.64 15.43
C GLY A 32 -17.77 -32.42 14.69
N PRO A 33 -18.77 -31.72 15.26
CA PRO A 33 -19.36 -30.56 14.62
C PRO A 33 -18.24 -29.60 14.21
N GLN A 34 -18.03 -29.47 12.91
CA GLN A 34 -17.06 -28.53 12.36
C GLN A 34 -17.51 -27.15 12.83
N PRO A 35 -16.69 -26.42 13.59
CA PRO A 35 -17.06 -25.07 13.99
C PRO A 35 -17.30 -24.28 12.70
N ASP A 36 -18.51 -23.74 12.58
CA ASP A 36 -18.87 -22.91 11.43
C ASP A 36 -17.98 -21.67 11.44
N LEU A 37 -17.06 -21.62 10.47
CA LEU A 37 -16.08 -20.53 10.32
C LEU A 37 -16.76 -19.17 10.04
N PHE A 38 -18.06 -19.18 9.70
CA PHE A 38 -18.89 -17.99 9.51
C PHE A 38 -19.78 -17.67 10.71
N ALA A 39 -19.85 -18.55 11.73
CA ALA A 39 -20.62 -18.33 12.95
C ALA A 39 -19.86 -17.52 14.01
N ALA A 40 -18.52 -17.45 13.90
CA ALA A 40 -17.76 -16.49 14.68
C ALA A 40 -18.04 -15.08 14.14
N PRO A 41 -18.43 -14.10 14.98
CA PRO A 41 -18.40 -12.70 14.57
C PRO A 41 -17.02 -12.43 13.99
N LEU A 42 -16.94 -11.83 12.79
CA LEU A 42 -15.64 -11.41 12.26
C LEU A 42 -14.96 -10.58 13.38
N PRO A 43 -13.73 -10.95 13.80
CA PRO A 43 -13.03 -10.20 14.82
C PRO A 43 -13.02 -8.73 14.39
N GLY A 44 -13.42 -7.85 15.32
CA GLY A 44 -13.84 -6.48 15.09
C GLY A 44 -13.09 -5.82 13.94
N ILE A 45 -13.85 -5.32 12.96
CA ILE A 45 -13.33 -4.51 11.87
C ILE A 45 -12.71 -3.28 12.55
N ALA A 46 -11.41 -3.34 12.83
CA ALA A 46 -10.69 -2.20 13.34
C ALA A 46 -10.86 -1.09 12.30
N HIS A 47 -11.48 0.01 12.71
CA HIS A 47 -11.72 1.12 11.81
C HIS A 47 -10.38 1.66 11.35
N ALA A 48 -10.02 1.37 10.10
CA ALA A 48 -8.82 1.91 9.50
C ALA A 48 -9.04 3.40 9.26
N LEU A 49 -8.15 4.23 9.80
CA LEU A 49 -8.17 5.66 9.51
C LEU A 49 -7.74 5.86 8.06
N THR A 50 -8.69 6.18 7.16
CA THR A 50 -8.44 6.31 5.72
C THR A 50 -8.47 7.76 5.22
N TYR A 51 -8.69 8.71 6.12
CA TYR A 51 -8.67 10.13 5.79
C TYR A 51 -8.18 10.97 6.97
N LEU A 52 -7.65 12.14 6.66
CA LEU A 52 -7.28 13.17 7.64
C LEU A 52 -7.87 14.50 7.24
N ASP A 53 -8.42 15.23 8.23
CA ASP A 53 -8.88 16.60 8.03
C ASP A 53 -7.69 17.53 7.81
N THR A 54 -7.75 18.30 6.72
CA THR A 54 -6.64 19.16 6.28
C THR A 54 -6.33 20.30 7.25
N VAL A 55 -7.36 20.81 7.94
CA VAL A 55 -7.21 21.88 8.94
C VAL A 55 -6.62 21.31 10.23
N ALA A 56 -7.13 20.16 10.69
CA ALA A 56 -6.66 19.47 11.89
C ALA A 56 -5.17 19.10 11.79
N ILE A 57 -4.72 18.66 10.61
CA ILE A 57 -3.31 18.33 10.40
C ILE A 57 -2.44 19.53 10.01
N GLY A 58 -3.03 20.70 9.79
CA GLY A 58 -2.31 21.89 9.34
C GLY A 58 -1.63 21.70 7.98
N LEU A 59 -2.32 21.03 7.05
CA LEU A 59 -1.82 20.81 5.69
C LEU A 59 -1.68 22.14 4.97
N THR A 60 -0.48 22.45 4.47
CA THR A 60 -0.22 23.73 3.81
C THR A 60 0.51 23.54 2.48
N ARG A 61 0.14 24.34 1.49
CA ARG A 61 0.88 24.43 0.23
C ARG A 61 2.22 25.12 0.44
N VAL A 62 3.26 24.62 -0.21
CA VAL A 62 4.62 25.15 -0.17
C VAL A 62 4.96 25.75 -1.53
N ASP A 63 5.57 26.93 -1.53
CA ASP A 63 6.23 27.45 -2.73
C ASP A 63 7.55 26.70 -2.92
N VAL A 64 7.67 25.99 -4.04
CA VAL A 64 8.87 25.22 -4.41
C VAL A 64 10.11 26.11 -4.48
N ARG A 65 9.95 27.41 -4.75
CA ARG A 65 11.05 28.39 -4.74
C ARG A 65 11.71 28.55 -3.37
N HIS A 66 11.02 28.19 -2.30
CA HIS A 66 11.54 28.19 -0.93
C HIS A 66 12.21 26.87 -0.53
N LEU A 67 12.10 25.82 -1.34
CA LEU A 67 12.77 24.54 -1.10
C LEU A 67 14.18 24.62 -1.70
N ARG A 68 15.14 25.09 -0.89
CA ARG A 68 16.54 25.18 -1.28
C ARG A 68 17.19 23.79 -1.25
N ALA A 69 17.92 23.46 -2.31
CA ALA A 69 18.75 22.27 -2.33
C ALA A 69 19.83 22.37 -1.24
N GLY A 70 20.09 21.26 -0.54
CA GLY A 70 21.10 21.17 0.52
C GLY A 70 20.59 21.52 1.92
N GLU A 71 19.34 21.97 2.08
CA GLU A 71 18.71 22.02 3.40
C GLU A 71 18.36 20.60 3.87
N GLY A 72 18.73 20.29 5.11
CA GLY A 72 18.45 18.99 5.73
C GLY A 72 16.97 18.77 6.06
N ALA A 73 16.69 17.64 6.70
CA ALA A 73 15.36 17.34 7.24
C ALA A 73 14.93 18.39 8.27
N ASP A 74 13.63 18.70 8.29
CA ASP A 74 12.99 19.61 9.24
C ASP A 74 11.84 18.92 9.98
N ALA A 75 11.03 19.69 10.72
CA ALA A 75 9.88 19.16 11.46
C ALA A 75 8.66 18.82 10.57
N TYR A 76 8.82 18.84 9.24
CA TYR A 76 7.76 18.64 8.28
C TYR A 76 8.00 17.41 7.41
N LEU A 77 6.90 16.82 6.96
CA LEU A 77 6.87 15.87 5.87
C LEU A 77 6.15 16.51 4.69
N TYR A 78 6.56 16.11 3.50
CA TYR A 78 6.13 16.71 2.25
C TYR A 78 5.45 15.67 1.37
N HIS A 79 4.34 16.07 0.76
CA HIS A 79 3.62 15.32 -0.24
C HIS A 79 3.68 16.07 -1.57
N VAL A 80 4.08 15.39 -2.64
CA VAL A 80 4.08 15.93 -4.00
C VAL A 80 2.93 15.30 -4.77
N THR A 81 2.06 16.14 -5.34
CA THR A 81 0.82 15.75 -6.02
C THR A 81 0.53 16.72 -7.17
N THR A 82 -0.58 16.56 -7.89
CA THR A 82 -0.97 17.46 -8.98
C THR A 82 -1.85 18.63 -8.51
N GLN A 83 -2.02 19.64 -9.35
CA GLN A 83 -2.95 20.75 -9.09
C GLN A 83 -4.41 20.26 -9.02
N ALA A 84 -4.80 19.27 -9.84
CA ALA A 84 -6.12 18.65 -9.79
C ALA A 84 -6.39 17.90 -8.46
N ASP A 85 -5.38 17.18 -7.94
CA ASP A 85 -5.48 16.52 -6.64
C ASP A 85 -5.62 17.54 -5.51
N LEU A 86 -4.87 18.65 -5.56
CA LEU A 86 -5.01 19.73 -4.58
C LEU A 86 -6.43 20.29 -4.58
N GLU A 87 -7.02 20.56 -5.74
CA GLU A 87 -8.40 21.06 -5.84
C GLU A 87 -9.39 20.05 -5.25
N THR A 88 -9.18 18.76 -5.48
CA THR A 88 -9.98 17.69 -4.89
C THR A 88 -9.86 17.64 -3.37
N ILE A 89 -8.65 17.76 -2.84
CA ILE A 89 -8.37 17.80 -1.39
C ILE A 89 -9.03 19.02 -0.77
N GLN A 90 -8.93 20.20 -1.42
CA GLN A 90 -9.54 21.44 -0.94
C GLN A 90 -11.07 21.37 -0.94
N ALA A 91 -11.67 20.82 -1.99
CA ALA A 91 -13.12 20.65 -2.09
C ALA A 91 -13.67 19.69 -1.02
N ARG A 92 -12.90 18.64 -0.67
CA ARG A 92 -13.28 17.66 0.36
C ARG A 92 -12.98 18.12 1.78
N GLY A 93 -12.00 19.00 1.96
CA GLY A 93 -11.43 19.35 3.27
C GLY A 93 -10.60 18.23 3.90
N THR A 94 -10.44 17.09 3.22
CA THR A 94 -9.74 15.91 3.73
C THR A 94 -8.75 15.36 2.69
N ILE A 95 -7.65 14.79 3.19
CA ILE A 95 -6.74 13.97 2.39
C ILE A 95 -7.06 12.50 2.63
N VAL A 96 -7.16 11.71 1.56
CA VAL A 96 -7.63 10.31 1.61
C VAL A 96 -6.47 9.39 1.24
N PHE A 97 -6.40 8.25 1.89
CA PHE A 97 -5.38 7.23 1.65
C PHE A 97 -5.88 5.83 2.01
N SER A 98 -5.25 4.81 1.43
CA SER A 98 -5.59 3.41 1.69
C SER A 98 -4.40 2.51 1.38
N PRO A 99 -4.43 1.22 1.74
CA PRO A 99 -3.31 0.33 1.44
C PRO A 99 -3.09 0.13 -0.07
N ARG A 100 -4.14 0.34 -0.87
CA ARG A 100 -4.09 0.26 -2.34
C ARG A 100 -3.66 1.56 -3.01
N ALA A 101 -3.77 2.66 -2.32
CA ALA A 101 -3.40 4.00 -2.79
C ALA A 101 -2.82 4.77 -1.58
N PRO A 102 -1.61 4.42 -1.13
CA PRO A 102 -1.02 5.03 0.04
C PRO A 102 -0.60 6.46 -0.27
N LEU A 103 -0.72 7.35 0.73
CA LEU A 103 -0.14 8.68 0.60
C LEU A 103 1.36 8.59 0.80
N VAL A 104 2.13 8.94 -0.21
CA VAL A 104 3.59 8.99 -0.11
C VAL A 104 4.02 10.31 0.52
N LEU A 105 4.93 10.24 1.48
CA LEU A 105 5.52 11.39 2.17
C LEU A 105 7.04 11.29 2.14
N THR A 106 7.72 12.42 2.15
CA THR A 106 9.18 12.47 2.21
C THR A 106 9.65 13.61 3.11
N GLU A 107 10.87 13.48 3.62
CA GLU A 107 11.58 14.61 4.22
C GLU A 107 11.92 15.66 3.16
N ARG A 108 12.19 16.89 3.61
CA ARG A 108 12.53 18.00 2.72
C ARG A 108 13.55 17.66 1.62
N PRO A 109 14.66 16.93 1.89
CA PRO A 109 15.66 16.60 0.86
C PRO A 109 15.12 15.71 -0.28
N GLY A 110 14.03 14.98 -0.06
CA GLY A 110 13.41 14.13 -1.08
C GLY A 110 12.45 14.85 -2.01
N VAL A 111 12.07 16.10 -1.71
CA VAL A 111 11.15 16.85 -2.57
C VAL A 111 11.74 17.13 -3.97
N PRO A 112 12.98 17.65 -4.12
CA PRO A 112 13.55 17.91 -5.45
C PRO A 112 13.65 16.67 -6.35
N PRO A 113 14.22 15.52 -5.93
CA PRO A 113 14.30 14.36 -6.82
C PRO A 113 12.93 13.73 -7.09
N TRP A 114 11.97 13.84 -6.16
CA TRP A 114 10.61 13.37 -6.41
C TRP A 114 9.87 14.25 -7.43
N LEU A 115 9.99 15.58 -7.32
CA LEU A 115 9.47 16.52 -8.31
C LEU A 115 10.04 16.25 -9.70
N ALA A 116 11.37 16.05 -9.80
CA ALA A 116 12.03 15.72 -11.07
C ALA A 116 11.46 14.43 -11.69
N ASN A 117 11.32 13.36 -10.90
CA ASN A 117 10.73 12.11 -11.36
C ASN A 117 9.25 12.27 -11.77
N MET A 118 8.46 13.09 -11.07
CA MET A 118 7.06 13.34 -11.44
C MET A 118 6.97 14.09 -12.78
N MET A 119 7.79 15.12 -12.98
CA MET A 119 7.82 15.87 -14.24
C MET A 119 8.27 15.01 -15.42
N GLU A 120 9.28 14.15 -15.24
CA GLU A 120 9.74 13.21 -16.29
C GLU A 120 8.62 12.25 -16.74
N ILE A 121 7.82 11.76 -15.81
CA ILE A 121 6.66 10.91 -16.11
C ILE A 121 5.59 11.70 -16.87
N MET A 122 5.27 12.91 -16.42
CA MET A 122 4.26 13.76 -17.05
C MET A 122 4.63 14.21 -18.47
N GLU A 123 5.90 14.55 -18.71
CA GLU A 123 6.42 14.92 -20.04
C GLU A 123 6.24 13.79 -21.06
N SER A 124 6.14 12.55 -20.60
CA SER A 124 5.96 11.37 -21.44
C SER A 124 4.50 11.12 -21.86
N ASP A 125 3.50 11.71 -21.18
CA ASP A 125 2.09 11.32 -21.32
C ASP A 125 1.23 12.20 -22.26
N ASP A 126 1.51 13.49 -22.47
CA ASP A 126 0.92 14.31 -23.56
C ASP A 126 1.59 15.71 -23.61
N PRO A 127 2.08 16.23 -24.76
CA PRO A 127 2.61 17.59 -24.85
C PRO A 127 1.55 18.70 -24.73
N ALA A 128 0.25 18.37 -24.72
CA ALA A 128 -0.80 19.34 -24.42
C ALA A 128 -0.79 19.67 -22.92
N GLY A 129 0.01 20.67 -22.54
CA GLY A 129 0.18 21.13 -21.16
C GLY A 129 -1.15 21.53 -20.49
N HIS A 130 -1.74 20.59 -19.75
CA HIS A 130 -2.88 20.86 -18.87
C HIS A 130 -2.33 21.36 -17.54
N THR A 131 -2.78 22.54 -17.11
CA THR A 131 -2.44 23.11 -15.80
C THR A 131 -2.85 22.20 -14.63
N ALA A 132 -3.81 21.29 -14.86
CA ALA A 132 -4.27 20.27 -13.95
C ALA A 132 -3.16 19.32 -13.48
N ASP A 133 -2.19 19.04 -14.34
CA ASP A 133 -1.11 18.10 -14.03
C ASP A 133 0.07 18.77 -13.33
N MET A 134 0.10 20.11 -13.26
CA MET A 134 1.23 20.84 -12.69
C MET A 134 1.52 20.37 -11.25
N PRO A 135 2.77 20.00 -10.93
CA PRO A 135 3.10 19.46 -9.62
C PRO A 135 2.98 20.54 -8.54
N VAL A 136 2.45 20.13 -7.40
CA VAL A 136 2.27 20.93 -6.20
C VAL A 136 2.85 20.20 -5.01
N VAL A 137 3.46 20.98 -4.10
CA VAL A 137 4.03 20.46 -2.85
C VAL A 137 3.16 20.90 -1.68
N LEU A 138 2.75 19.93 -0.88
CA LEU A 138 2.07 20.12 0.39
C LEU A 138 3.01 19.70 1.53
N ARG A 139 2.85 20.34 2.69
CA ARG A 139 3.57 19.93 3.91
C ARG A 139 2.63 19.78 5.09
N VAL A 140 3.04 18.89 6.00
CA VAL A 140 2.37 18.57 7.26
C VAL A 140 3.42 18.43 8.35
N LYS A 141 3.10 18.82 9.59
CA LYS A 141 4.03 18.65 10.71
C LYS A 141 4.16 17.17 11.05
N ARG A 142 5.39 16.66 11.11
CA ARG A 142 5.65 15.22 11.30
C ARG A 142 4.97 14.66 12.55
N PHE A 143 5.12 15.33 13.69
CA PHE A 143 4.57 14.85 14.97
C PHE A 143 3.05 14.68 14.98
N VAL A 144 2.33 15.35 14.06
CA VAL A 144 0.86 15.27 13.98
C VAL A 144 0.40 13.92 13.40
N ILE A 145 1.26 13.28 12.61
CA ILE A 145 0.95 12.04 11.90
C ILE A 145 1.95 10.92 12.17
N ASP A 146 2.90 11.09 13.09
CA ASP A 146 4.04 10.19 13.29
C ASP A 146 3.62 8.75 13.60
N GLU A 147 2.57 8.59 14.42
CA GLU A 147 1.99 7.28 14.76
C GLU A 147 1.30 6.59 13.58
N LEU A 148 1.02 7.33 12.50
CA LEU A 148 0.35 6.83 11.30
C LEU A 148 1.34 6.46 10.19
N LEU A 149 2.63 6.76 10.37
CA LEU A 149 3.64 6.58 9.33
C LEU A 149 4.15 5.16 9.27
N GLU A 150 4.19 4.62 8.06
CA GLU A 150 4.97 3.44 7.71
C GLU A 150 6.20 3.87 6.91
N HIS A 151 7.32 3.18 7.06
CA HIS A 151 8.52 3.44 6.25
C HIS A 151 8.38 2.86 4.83
N ASP A 152 8.82 3.61 3.82
CA ASP A 152 8.99 3.13 2.44
C ASP A 152 10.48 2.84 2.17
N PRO A 153 10.96 1.60 2.38
CA PRO A 153 12.37 1.28 2.18
C PRO A 153 12.80 1.33 0.72
N ASP A 154 11.89 1.11 -0.22
CA ASP A 154 12.20 1.04 -1.65
C ASP A 154 12.48 2.44 -2.20
N ARG A 155 11.61 3.41 -1.90
CA ARG A 155 11.87 4.82 -2.23
C ARG A 155 13.03 5.37 -1.44
N THR A 156 13.15 5.00 -0.16
CA THR A 156 14.28 5.43 0.65
C THR A 156 15.61 5.00 0.03
N ARG A 157 15.70 3.75 -0.45
CA ARG A 157 16.87 3.28 -1.19
C ARG A 157 17.06 3.99 -2.53
N ARG A 158 15.97 4.23 -3.28
CA ARG A 158 16.03 4.86 -4.61
C ARG A 158 16.54 6.30 -4.56
N TYR A 159 16.10 7.06 -3.55
CA TYR A 159 16.37 8.49 -3.45
C TYR A 159 17.44 8.86 -2.40
N GLY A 160 17.85 7.91 -1.56
CA GLY A 160 18.86 8.12 -0.52
C GLY A 160 18.40 8.97 0.67
N VAL A 161 17.08 9.14 0.83
CA VAL A 161 16.44 10.00 1.85
C VAL A 161 15.17 9.33 2.36
N SER A 162 14.71 9.65 3.56
CA SER A 162 13.57 8.95 4.16
C SER A 162 12.27 9.22 3.40
N PHE A 163 11.58 8.13 3.02
CA PHE A 163 10.21 8.13 2.54
C PHE A 163 9.30 7.35 3.49
N PHE A 164 8.05 7.79 3.55
CA PHE A 164 7.02 7.25 4.41
C PHE A 164 5.71 7.08 3.63
N LEU A 165 4.83 6.24 4.16
CA LEU A 165 3.51 5.96 3.62
C LEU A 165 2.45 6.21 4.70
N LEU A 166 1.31 6.76 4.29
CA LEU A 166 0.05 6.59 5.00
C LEU A 166 -0.78 5.57 4.24
N THR A 167 -0.91 4.37 4.80
CA THR A 167 -1.66 3.24 4.24
C THR A 167 -3.04 3.10 4.88
N GLY A 168 -3.26 3.73 6.05
CA GLY A 168 -4.45 3.55 6.85
C GLY A 168 -4.27 2.42 7.85
N ILE A 169 -4.04 2.79 9.11
CA ILE A 169 -3.80 1.84 10.19
C ILE A 169 -5.13 1.53 10.87
N ALA A 170 -5.33 0.24 11.16
CA ALA A 170 -6.35 -0.24 12.07
C ALA A 170 -6.15 0.42 13.45
N ARG A 171 -6.99 1.41 13.81
CA ARG A 171 -7.02 1.86 15.21
C ARG A 171 -7.76 0.82 16.03
N SER A 172 -7.08 0.28 17.04
CA SER A 172 -7.76 -0.33 18.18
C SER A 172 -8.24 0.83 19.07
N GLU A 173 -9.56 0.97 19.23
CA GLU A 173 -10.13 1.85 20.26
C GLU A 173 -9.93 1.28 21.67
#